data_AF-A0A8S9P8R8-F1
#
_entry.id   AF-A0A8S9P8R8-F1
#
_cell.length_a   1.000
_cell.length_b   1.000
_cell.length_c   1.000
_cell.angle_alpha   90.00
_cell.angle_beta   90.00
_cell.angle_gamma   90.00
#
_symmetry.space_group_name_H-M   'P 1'
#
loop_
_entity.id
_entity.type
_entity.pdbx_description
1 polymer ?
#
loop_
_entity_poly.entity_id
_entity_poly.type
_entity_poly.pdbx_seq_one_letter_code
_entity_poly.pdbx_strand_id
1 'polypeptide(L)' 'MGVAVGNLDMEEKQIFQNVQMSVNFLVSLLKKNWQNVRCLYLKSTMGPPNRVF' A
#
# COMPACT_ATOMS: atom_id res chain seq x y z
N MET A 1 -7.02 1.52 7.93
CA MET A 1 -6.04 2.63 7.96
C MET A 1 -5.56 2.86 6.55
N GLY A 2 -5.53 4.12 6.09
CA GLY A 2 -4.95 4.48 4.79
C GLY A 2 -3.60 5.14 5.00
N VAL A 3 -2.61 4.80 4.16
CA VAL A 3 -1.30 5.45 4.14
C VAL A 3 -1.14 6.11 2.78
N ALA A 4 -0.79 7.40 2.76
CA ALA A 4 -0.46 8.09 1.53
C ALA A 4 0.94 7.66 1.09
N VAL A 5 1.03 7.06 -0.09
CA VAL A 5 2.26 6.44 -0.63
C VAL A 5 2.90 7.27 -1.77
N GLY A 6 2.22 8.31 -2.25
CA GLY A 6 2.74 9.21 -3.28
C GLY A 6 1.75 10.28 -3.76
N ASN A 7 2.24 11.20 -4.59
CA ASN A 7 1.51 12.27 -5.25
C ASN A 7 1.76 12.26 -6.79
N LEU A 8 1.10 13.16 -7.53
CA LEU A 8 1.19 13.24 -9.00
C LEU A 8 2.59 13.65 -9.51
N ASP A 9 3.39 14.32 -8.68
CA ASP A 9 4.75 14.77 -9.05
C ASP A 9 5.81 13.67 -8.89
N MET A 10 5.45 12.52 -8.30
CA MET A 10 6.35 11.38 -8.11
C MET A 10 6.33 10.45 -9.33
N GLU A 11 7.50 9.90 -9.66
CA GLU A 11 7.62 8.89 -10.71
C GLU A 11 6.96 7.57 -10.27
N GLU A 12 6.35 6.85 -11.22
CA GLU A 12 5.65 5.60 -10.94
C GLU A 12 6.53 4.56 -10.23
N LYS A 13 7.82 4.51 -10.55
CA LYS A 13 8.80 3.63 -9.87
C LYS A 13 8.95 3.96 -8.39
N GLN A 14 8.97 5.25 -8.04
CA GLN A 14 9.06 5.68 -6.64
C GLN A 14 7.78 5.32 -5.88
N ILE A 15 6.61 5.54 -6.50
CA ILE A 15 5.33 5.15 -5.90
C ILE A 15 5.27 3.64 -5.67
N PHE A 16 5.72 2.83 -6.61
CA PHE A 16 5.77 1.38 -6.47
C PHE A 16 6.67 0.95 -5.30
N GLN A 17 7.88 1.53 -5.20
CA GLN A 17 8.78 1.26 -4.08
C GLN A 17 8.17 1.69 -2.74
N ASN A 18 7.53 2.86 -2.68
CA ASN A 18 6.87 3.35 -1.46
C ASN A 18 5.72 2.44 -1.02
N VAL A 19 4.93 1.93 -1.97
CA VAL A 19 3.86 0.96 -1.68
C VAL A 19 4.44 -0.31 -1.07
N GLN A 20 5.46 -0.90 -1.71
CA GLN A 20 6.07 -2.13 -1.25
C GLN A 20 6.70 -1.98 0.14
N MET A 21 7.42 -0.87 0.37
CA MET A 21 8.02 -0.56 1.66
C MET A 21 6.97 -0.37 2.76
N SER A 22 5.90 0.37 2.47
CA SER A 22 4.80 0.64 3.42
C SER A 22 4.07 -0.65 3.81
N VAL A 23 3.80 -1.53 2.83
CA VAL A 23 3.16 -2.83 3.08
C VAL A 23 4.08 -3.72 3.91
N ASN A 24 5.36 -3.82 3.56
CA ASN A 24 6.32 -4.64 4.31
C ASN A 24 6.51 -4.17 5.75
N PHE A 25 6.59 -2.85 5.95
CA PHE A 25 6.66 -2.28 7.29
C PHE A 25 5.42 -2.64 8.11
N LEU A 26 4.22 -2.47 7.55
CA LEU A 26 2.97 -2.82 8.23
C LEU A 26 2.91 -4.31 8.58
N VAL A 27 3.28 -5.18 7.63
CA VAL A 27 3.30 -6.64 7.83
C VAL A 27 4.29 -7.04 8.91
N SER A 28 5.44 -6.35 9.04
CA SER A 28 6.44 -6.65 10.06
C SER A 28 5.98 -6.36 11.48
N LEU A 29 5.03 -5.42 11.66
CA LEU A 29 4.44 -5.08 12.96
C LEU A 29 3.37 -6.09 13.42
N LEU A 30 2.86 -6.94 12.51
CA LEU A 30 1.82 -7.91 12.81
C LEU A 30 2.42 -9.20 13.35
N LYS A 31 1.92 -9.67 14.51
CA LYS A 31 2.39 -10.90 15.18
C LYS A 31 2.35 -12.18 14.30
N LYS A 32 1.49 -12.21 13.27
CA LYS A 32 1.40 -13.31 12.28
C LYS A 32 1.62 -12.84 10.84
N ASN A 33 2.21 -11.66 10.65
CA ASN A 33 2.55 -11.10 9.35
C ASN A 33 1.35 -11.13 8.36
N TRP A 34 1.53 -11.77 7.20
CA TRP A 34 0.55 -11.85 6.12
C TRP A 34 -0.75 -12.59 6.48
N GLN A 35 -0.75 -13.48 7.48
CA GLN A 35 -1.98 -14.16 7.92
C GLN A 35 -3.01 -13.18 8.52
N ASN A 36 -2.53 -12.05 9.05
CA ASN A 36 -3.39 -10.98 9.57
C ASN A 36 -3.83 -9.98 8.48
N VAL A 37 -3.34 -10.13 7.24
CA VAL A 37 -3.69 -9.26 6.12
C VAL A 37 -4.68 -9.99 5.21
N ARG A 38 -5.96 -9.61 5.27
CA ARG A 38 -7.02 -10.25 4.48
C ARG A 38 -7.16 -9.68 3.08
N CYS A 39 -7.14 -8.35 2.95
CA CYS A 39 -7.18 -7.66 1.66
C CYS A 39 -6.35 -6.37 1.70
N LEU A 40 -5.79 -5.98 0.56
CA LEU A 40 -5.12 -4.69 0.37
C LEU A 40 -5.73 -3.96 -0.83
N TYR A 41 -6.01 -2.66 -0.65
CA TYR A 41 -6.59 -1.82 -1.68
C TYR A 41 -5.70 -0.62 -1.96
N LEU A 42 -5.42 -0.39 -3.24
CA LEU A 42 -4.82 0.84 -3.75
C LEU A 42 -5.92 1.75 -4.28
N LYS A 43 -6.03 2.94 -3.72
CA LYS A 43 -7.02 3.95 -4.13
C LYS A 43 -6.29 5.23 -4.51
N SER A 44 -6.66 5.81 -5.66
CA SER A 44 -6.29 7.17 -6.03
C SER A 44 -7.34 8.17 -5.53
N THR A 45 -6.98 9.46 -5.42
CA THR A 45 -7.84 10.51 -4.83
C THR A 45 -9.26 10.51 -5.40
N MET A 46 -9.40 10.33 -6.71
CA MET A 46 -10.68 10.39 -7.44
C MET A 46 -11.07 9.07 -8.10
N GLY A 47 -10.25 8.02 -8.02
CA GLY A 47 -10.47 6.76 -8.73
C GLY A 47 -11.09 5.67 -7.86
N PRO A 48 -11.63 4.61 -8.49
CA PRO A 48 -12.10 3.43 -7.78
C PRO A 48 -10.93 2.69 -7.09
N PRO A 49 -11.18 2.02 -5.96
CA PRO A 49 -10.16 1.21 -5.29
C PRO A 49 -9.86 -0.07 -6.08
N ASN A 50 -8.58 -0.32 -6.34
CA ASN A 50 -8.08 -1.54 -6.96
C ASN A 50 -7.57 -2.50 -5.88
N ARG A 51 -8.04 -3.75 -5.91
CA ARG A 51 -7.62 -4.78 -4.97
C ARG A 51 -6.32 -5.43 -5.43
N VAL A 52 -5.31 -5.41 -4.56
CA VAL A 52 -3.98 -6.00 -4.82
C VAL A 52 -3.86 -7.40 -4.21
N PHE A 53 -4.57 -7.63 -3.09
CA PHE A 53 -4.65 -8.92 -2.38
C PHE A 53 -6.03 -9.09 -1.75
#